data_AF-A0A3N5ZVW1-F1
#
_entry.id   AF-A0A3N5ZVW1-F1
#
_cell.length_a   1.000
_cell.length_b   1.000
_cell.length_c   1.000
_cell.angle_alpha   90.00
_cell.angle_beta   90.00
_cell.angle_gamma   90.00
#
_symmetry.space_group_name_H-M   'P 1'
#
loop_
_entity.id
_entity.type
_entity.pdbx_description
1 polymer ?
#
loop_
_entity_poly.entity_id
_entity_poly.type
_entity_poly.pdbx_seq_one_letter_code
_entity_poly.pdbx_strand_id
1 'polypeptide(L)'
;MILQGILQLQIMKGPNLLYIDDEPLAKKLLQFDGKQVKVHMKLPKVEKEVSGLAEIFFFEGKDGYGGDKFTNDFDVDEFDCIEWLSNFDREQITITIE
;
A
#
# COMPACT_ATOMS: atom_id res chain seq x y z
N MET A 1 11.14 8.48 4.59
CA MET A 1 10.88 8.44 3.13
C MET A 1 9.65 9.26 2.83
N ILE A 2 9.63 9.96 1.71
CA ILE A 2 8.43 10.64 1.19
C ILE A 2 8.08 10.02 -0.14
N LEU A 3 6.82 9.64 -0.31
CA LEU A 3 6.25 9.06 -1.51
C LEU A 3 5.06 9.92 -1.94
N GLN A 4 4.99 10.28 -3.22
CA GLN A 4 3.91 11.10 -3.77
C GLN A 4 3.47 10.51 -5.10
N GLY A 5 2.18 10.58 -5.37
CA GLY A 5 1.60 10.07 -6.62
C GLY A 5 0.09 10.01 -6.58
N ILE A 6 -0.49 9.34 -7.57
CA ILE A 6 -1.94 9.11 -7.69
C ILE A 6 -2.24 7.66 -7.30
N LEU A 7 -3.19 7.47 -6.39
CA LEU A 7 -3.66 6.13 -6.03
C LEU A 7 -4.42 5.50 -7.19
N GLN A 8 -4.16 4.23 -7.47
CA GLN A 8 -4.93 3.47 -8.45
C GLN A 8 -5.28 2.10 -7.88
N LEU A 9 -6.58 1.84 -7.72
CA LEU A 9 -7.08 0.56 -7.26
C LEU A 9 -7.31 -0.36 -8.46
N GLN A 10 -6.58 -1.47 -8.51
CA GLN A 10 -6.82 -2.53 -9.48
C GLN A 10 -7.60 -3.68 -8.81
N ILE A 11 -8.89 -3.77 -9.17
CA ILE A 11 -9.76 -4.86 -8.71
C ILE A 11 -9.46 -6.13 -9.52
N MET A 12 -9.19 -7.23 -8.82
CA MET A 12 -8.82 -8.52 -9.42
C MET A 12 -9.64 -9.65 -8.83
N LYS A 13 -9.64 -10.83 -9.49
CA LYS A 13 -10.09 -12.08 -8.85
C LYS A 13 -9.02 -12.52 -7.86
N GLY A 14 -9.02 -11.93 -6.66
CA GLY A 14 -7.97 -12.09 -5.65
C GLY A 14 -7.89 -10.85 -4.73
N PRO A 15 -6.76 -10.64 -4.03
CA PRO A 15 -6.53 -9.40 -3.30
C PRO A 15 -6.48 -8.21 -4.27
N ASN A 16 -7.07 -7.09 -3.88
CA ASN A 16 -6.97 -5.86 -4.65
C ASN A 16 -5.53 -5.33 -4.57
N LEU A 17 -5.01 -4.87 -5.70
CA LEU A 17 -3.73 -4.19 -5.73
C LEU A 17 -3.94 -2.70 -5.68
N LEU A 18 -3.30 -2.06 -4.71
CA LEU A 18 -3.23 -0.61 -4.63
C LEU A 18 -1.88 -0.16 -5.19
N TYR A 19 -1.94 0.65 -6.23
CA TYR A 19 -0.79 1.27 -6.85
C TYR A 19 -0.69 2.73 -6.42
N ILE A 20 0.53 3.23 -6.48
CA ILE A 20 0.79 4.67 -6.50
C ILE A 20 1.60 4.99 -7.75
N ASP A 21 1.00 5.80 -8.61
CA ASP A 21 1.37 5.91 -10.02
C ASP A 21 1.35 4.52 -10.68
N ASP A 22 2.49 4.00 -11.14
CA ASP A 22 2.58 2.75 -11.91
C ASP A 22 3.19 1.56 -11.13
N GLU A 23 3.39 1.67 -9.81
CA GLU A 23 4.00 0.60 -9.01
C GLU A 23 3.15 0.24 -7.77
N PRO A 24 3.05 -1.06 -7.41
CA PRO A 24 2.32 -1.48 -6.22
C PRO A 24 2.85 -0.81 -4.96
N LEU A 25 1.95 -0.26 -4.14
CA LEU A 25 2.30 0.49 -2.94
C LEU A 25 3.13 -0.37 -1.98
N ALA A 26 2.68 -1.59 -1.68
CA ALA A 26 3.39 -2.50 -0.78
C ALA A 26 4.81 -2.80 -1.28
N LYS A 27 5.00 -2.99 -2.59
CA LYS A 27 6.33 -3.22 -3.21
C LYS A 27 7.30 -2.06 -2.94
N LYS A 28 6.83 -0.82 -3.05
CA LYS A 28 7.64 0.38 -2.77
C LYS A 28 8.02 0.50 -1.28
N LEU A 29 7.21 -0.07 -0.39
CA LEU A 29 7.35 0.08 1.06
C LEU A 29 8.01 -1.13 1.74
N LEU A 30 8.35 -2.20 1.00
CA LEU A 30 8.97 -3.42 1.54
C LEU A 30 10.18 -3.19 2.46
N GLN A 31 10.96 -2.12 2.24
CA GLN A 31 12.11 -1.80 3.10
C GLN A 31 11.73 -1.42 4.54
N PHE A 32 10.44 -1.18 4.83
CA PHE A 32 9.91 -0.87 6.15
C PHE A 32 9.31 -2.09 6.86
N ASP A 33 9.22 -3.25 6.20
CA ASP A 33 8.72 -4.47 6.81
C ASP A 33 9.51 -4.84 8.09
N GLY A 34 8.78 -5.17 9.16
CA GLY A 34 9.31 -5.52 10.47
C GLY A 34 9.93 -4.35 11.26
N LYS A 35 9.69 -3.10 10.87
CA LYS A 35 10.20 -1.91 11.57
C LYS A 35 9.11 -1.15 12.28
N GLN A 36 9.47 -0.54 13.41
CA GLN A 36 8.64 0.53 13.99
C GLN A 36 8.67 1.73 13.05
N VAL A 37 7.49 2.17 12.62
CA VAL A 37 7.33 3.29 11.71
C VAL A 37 6.31 4.28 12.23
N LYS A 38 6.44 5.52 11.76
CA LYS A 38 5.36 6.50 11.79
C LYS A 38 4.95 6.83 10.36
N VAL A 39 3.69 6.54 10.01
CA VAL A 39 3.14 6.75 8.67
C VAL A 39 2.15 7.91 8.71
N HIS A 40 2.42 8.95 7.93
CA HIS A 40 1.50 10.06 7.68
C HIS A 40 1.03 10.03 6.23
N MET A 41 -0.25 9.77 6.04
CA MET A 41 -0.94 9.73 4.75
C MET A 41 -1.77 11.00 4.58
N LYS A 42 -1.45 11.80 3.57
CA LYS A 42 -2.10 13.08 3.28
C LYS A 42 -2.75 13.04 1.91
N LEU A 43 -4.08 13.15 1.90
CA LEU A 43 -4.94 13.27 0.72
C LEU A 43 -5.55 14.68 0.66
N PRO A 44 -6.22 15.09 -0.44
CA PRO A 44 -6.69 16.46 -0.62
C PRO A 44 -7.71 16.91 0.44
N LYS A 45 -8.47 15.97 1.02
CA LYS A 45 -9.57 16.25 1.96
C LYS A 45 -9.43 15.57 3.32
N VAL A 46 -8.47 14.66 3.48
CA VAL A 46 -8.30 13.88 4.70
C VAL A 46 -6.82 13.59 4.93
N GLU A 47 -6.43 13.54 6.19
CA GLU A 47 -5.12 13.08 6.61
C GLU A 47 -5.29 11.98 7.65
N LYS A 48 -4.36 11.04 7.67
CA LYS A 48 -4.32 9.94 8.61
C LYS A 48 -2.89 9.72 9.06
N GLU A 49 -2.70 9.64 10.37
CA GLU A 49 -1.44 9.28 10.98
C GLU A 49 -1.63 7.96 11.73
N VAL A 50 -0.72 7.02 11.51
CA VAL A 50 -0.62 5.76 12.24
C VAL A 50 0.83 5.52 12.61
N SER A 51 1.07 4.81 13.71
CA SER A 51 2.41 4.50 14.18
C SER A 51 2.37 3.13 14.83
N GLY A 52 3.41 2.35 14.60
CA GLY A 52 3.39 0.95 15.01
C GLY A 52 4.40 0.08 14.26
N LEU A 53 4.29 -1.22 14.45
CA LEU A 53 5.06 -2.20 13.69
C LEU A 53 4.48 -2.30 12.29
N ALA A 54 5.29 -2.02 11.29
CA ALA A 54 4.93 -2.23 9.91
C ALA A 54 5.02 -3.73 9.56
N GLU A 55 3.92 -4.30 9.10
CA GLU A 55 3.85 -5.64 8.51
C GLU A 55 3.54 -5.45 7.02
N ILE A 56 4.57 -5.58 6.17
CA ILE A 56 4.46 -5.24 4.74
C ILE A 56 4.89 -6.44 3.92
N PHE A 57 3.97 -6.90 3.07
CA PHE A 57 4.21 -8.04 2.20
C PHE A 57 3.90 -7.69 0.75
N PHE A 58 4.69 -8.22 -0.18
CA PHE A 58 4.38 -8.15 -1.60
C PHE A 58 4.92 -9.38 -2.33
N PHE A 59 4.07 -10.01 -3.12
CA PHE A 59 4.39 -11.12 -3.99
C PHE A 59 3.79 -10.89 -5.37
N GLU A 60 4.62 -11.13 -6.39
CA GLU A 60 4.28 -11.10 -7.80
C GLU A 60 4.88 -12.35 -8.45
N GLY A 61 4.06 -13.16 -9.10
CA GLY A 61 4.49 -14.39 -9.72
C GLY A 61 3.48 -14.99 -10.67
N LYS A 62 3.72 -16.25 -11.04
CA LYS A 62 2.84 -17.04 -11.91
C LYS A 62 2.17 -18.17 -11.12
N ASP A 63 0.93 -18.51 -11.48
CA ASP A 63 0.30 -19.75 -11.05
C ASP A 63 0.83 -20.95 -11.85
N GLY A 64 0.43 -22.17 -11.45
CA GLY A 64 0.84 -23.41 -12.12
C GLY A 64 0.32 -23.58 -13.56
N TYR A 65 -0.52 -22.66 -14.03
CA TYR A 65 -1.09 -22.61 -15.37
C TYR A 65 -0.63 -21.38 -16.18
N GLY A 66 0.31 -20.59 -15.64
CA GLY A 66 0.88 -19.40 -16.28
C GLY A 66 0.10 -18.10 -16.09
N GLY A 67 -0.98 -18.10 -15.30
CA GLY A 67 -1.74 -16.91 -14.91
C GLY A 67 -0.96 -16.04 -13.92
N ASP A 68 -1.18 -14.73 -13.95
CA ASP A 68 -0.54 -13.82 -12.99
C ASP A 68 -1.16 -13.99 -11.59
N LYS A 69 -0.29 -14.06 -10.57
CA LYS A 69 -0.68 -14.14 -9.17
C LYS A 69 -0.03 -13.01 -8.39
N PHE A 70 -0.85 -12.29 -7.65
CA PHE A 70 -0.41 -11.21 -6.78
C PHE A 70 -0.98 -11.38 -5.37
N THR A 71 -0.19 -10.96 -4.38
CA THR A 71 -0.61 -10.76 -3.00
C THR A 71 0.17 -9.58 -2.45
N ASN A 72 -0.48 -8.74 -1.67
CA ASN A 72 0.13 -7.58 -1.03
C ASN A 72 -0.51 -7.36 0.33
N ASP A 73 0.25 -6.74 1.22
CA ASP A 73 -0.23 -6.31 2.53
C ASP A 73 0.55 -5.09 3.02
N PHE A 74 -0.09 -4.25 3.84
CA PHE A 74 0.52 -3.11 4.50
C PHE A 74 -0.30 -2.73 5.74
N ASP A 75 0.08 -3.33 6.85
CA ASP A 75 -0.48 -3.04 8.17
C ASP A 75 0.50 -2.23 9.02
N VAL A 76 -0.04 -1.38 9.91
CA VAL A 76 0.71 -0.71 10.98
C VAL A 76 -0.07 -0.82 12.28
N ASP A 77 0.41 -1.63 13.23
CA ASP A 77 -0.29 -1.94 14.51
C ASP A 77 -1.80 -2.20 14.30
N GLU A 78 -2.13 -3.23 13.52
CA GLU A 78 -3.50 -3.66 13.17
C GLU A 78 -4.30 -2.69 12.27
N PHE A 79 -3.71 -1.56 11.86
CA PHE A 79 -4.33 -0.66 10.90
C PHE A 79 -3.97 -1.04 9.46
N ASP A 80 -4.96 -1.60 8.73
CA ASP A 80 -4.84 -1.91 7.30
C ASP A 80 -4.82 -0.62 6.47
N CYS A 81 -3.61 -0.24 6.07
CA CYS A 81 -3.38 0.95 5.27
C CYS A 81 -3.92 0.78 3.85
N ILE A 82 -3.86 -0.43 3.27
CA ILE A 82 -4.33 -0.68 1.90
C ILE A 82 -5.85 -0.60 1.84
N GLU A 83 -6.56 -1.23 2.77
CA GLU A 83 -8.02 -1.17 2.86
C GLU A 83 -8.48 0.28 3.04
N TRP A 84 -7.86 1.02 3.96
CA TRP A 84 -8.21 2.41 4.17
C TRP A 84 -7.97 3.26 2.91
N LEU A 85 -6.79 3.15 2.29
CA LEU A 85 -6.42 3.91 1.10
C LEU A 85 -7.24 3.52 -0.14
N SER A 86 -7.76 2.30 -0.21
CA SER A 86 -8.60 1.83 -1.33
C SER A 86 -9.91 2.62 -1.47
N ASN A 87 -10.32 3.36 -0.44
CA ASN A 87 -11.49 4.26 -0.50
C ASN A 87 -11.23 5.57 -1.27
N PHE A 88 -9.98 5.82 -1.68
CA PHE A 88 -9.54 7.08 -2.30
C PHE A 88 -8.92 6.85 -3.69
N ASP A 89 -9.48 5.91 -4.47
CA ASP A 89 -9.05 5.65 -5.85
C ASP A 89 -9.00 6.94 -6.69
N ARG A 90 -7.93 7.11 -7.45
CA ARG A 90 -7.61 8.27 -8.30
C ARG A 90 -7.37 9.59 -7.57
N GLU A 91 -7.23 9.57 -6.24
CA GLU A 91 -6.81 10.75 -5.50
C GLU A 91 -5.27 10.88 -5.43
N GLN A 92 -4.80 12.13 -5.40
CA GLN A 92 -3.39 12.43 -5.16
C GLN A 92 -3.07 12.23 -3.68
N ILE A 93 -1.99 11.53 -3.38
CA ILE A 93 -1.55 11.26 -2.01
C ILE A 93 -0.08 11.65 -1.80
N THR A 94 0.24 12.06 -0.58
CA THR A 94 1.60 12.06 -0.04
C THR A 94 1.66 11.12 1.16
N ILE A 95 2.57 10.15 1.12
CA ILE A 95 2.86 9.25 2.24
C ILE A 95 4.26 9.58 2.76
N THR A 96 4.35 9.95 4.04
CA THR A 96 5.61 10.15 4.75
C THR A 96 5.78 9.01 5.75
N ILE A 97 6.90 8.30 5.69
CA ILE A 97 7.25 7.20 6.61
C ILE A 97 8.57 7.51 7.29
N GLU A 98 8.58 7.55 8.61
CA GLU A 98 9.77 7.74 9.45
C GLU A 98 10.17 6.45 10.16
#